data_AF-A0A846D0M1-F1
#
_entry.id   AF-A0A846D0M1-F1
#
_cell.length_a   1.000
_cell.length_b   1.000
_cell.length_c   1.000
_cell.angle_alpha   90.00
_cell.angle_beta   90.00
_cell.angle_gamma   90.00
#
_symmetry.space_group_name_H-M   'P 1'
#
loop_
_entity.id
_entity.type
_entity.pdbx_description
1 polymer ?
#
loop_
_entity_poly.entity_id
_entity_poly.type
_entity_poly.pdbx_seq_one_letter_code
_entity_poly.pdbx_strand_id
1 'polypeptide(L)'
;RAAHSVKGGAAMLGMHSVKKVAHRLEDCFKIIREHPVDIDQTVESQFLKGYDTLKDLVERLQGPYGLREEEGEEIVQNAWPVFADLEANLNTLVSGGTVAKSTTVGTGNGKAKTNFAQQVKDQLKEMLELFKQGDSPDSRKQLIEGCNGLLKLDKNTEIWQTLVTASQQALTNSKLSYQVLAPVIIKELNTAGELIQAGKVEEIVPSKDLKEIATSPKAKISEQKKVTLPKDPKEVVRLIIKSFDHKQQEAIARILVKHVKSSKNN
;
A
#
# COMPACT_ATOMS: atom_id res chain seq x y z
N ARG A 1 6.29 25.30 4.04
CA ARG A 1 5.61 25.39 5.36
C ARG A 1 4.08 25.42 5.24
N ALA A 2 3.50 26.33 4.43
CA ALA A 2 2.04 26.41 4.26
C ALA A 2 1.44 25.10 3.71
N ALA A 3 1.97 24.57 2.59
CA ALA A 3 1.54 23.29 2.01
C ALA A 3 1.58 22.13 3.02
N HIS A 4 2.66 22.03 3.81
CA HIS A 4 2.80 21.06 4.89
C HIS A 4 1.69 21.18 5.96
N SER A 5 1.34 22.41 6.34
CA SER A 5 0.31 22.68 7.35
C SER A 5 -1.08 22.31 6.82
N VAL A 6 -1.37 22.65 5.55
CA VAL A 6 -2.62 22.28 4.87
C VAL A 6 -2.73 20.76 4.73
N LYS A 7 -1.64 20.07 4.33
CA LYS A 7 -1.59 18.60 4.29
C LYS A 7 -1.91 17.99 5.65
N GLY A 8 -1.30 18.51 6.72
CA GLY A 8 -1.53 18.03 8.09
C GLY A 8 -2.98 18.22 8.53
N GLY A 9 -3.55 19.41 8.32
CA GLY A 9 -4.95 19.70 8.63
C GLY A 9 -5.93 18.84 7.83
N ALA A 10 -5.70 18.71 6.52
CA ALA A 10 -6.54 17.87 5.65
C ALA A 10 -6.47 16.39 6.05
N ALA A 11 -5.29 15.87 6.41
CA ALA A 11 -5.16 14.51 6.90
C ALA A 11 -5.90 14.29 8.24
N MET A 12 -5.84 15.26 9.16
CA MET A 12 -6.51 15.19 10.45
C MET A 12 -8.04 15.20 10.30
N LEU A 13 -8.56 15.94 9.31
CA LEU A 13 -9.98 16.06 9.03
C LEU A 13 -10.51 15.01 8.04
N GLY A 14 -9.66 14.10 7.56
CA GLY A 14 -10.04 13.07 6.59
C GLY A 14 -10.34 13.59 5.19
N MET A 15 -9.85 14.77 4.82
CA MET A 15 -10.06 15.40 3.52
C MET A 15 -9.02 14.91 2.51
N HIS A 16 -9.30 13.77 1.87
CA HIS A 16 -8.33 13.05 1.06
C HIS A 16 -7.88 13.84 -0.18
N SER A 17 -8.81 14.44 -0.93
CA SER A 17 -8.48 15.21 -2.14
C SER A 17 -7.63 16.44 -1.82
N VAL A 18 -7.99 17.20 -0.78
CA VAL A 18 -7.21 18.36 -0.30
C VAL A 18 -5.81 17.93 0.13
N LYS A 19 -5.70 16.82 0.88
CA LYS A 19 -4.41 16.25 1.30
C LYS A 19 -3.54 15.88 0.08
N LYS A 20 -4.11 15.21 -0.93
CA LYS A 20 -3.39 14.78 -2.14
C LYS A 20 -2.77 15.99 -2.86
N VAL A 21 -3.55 17.04 -3.09
CA VAL A 21 -3.07 18.28 -3.75
C VAL A 21 -2.03 19.01 -2.90
N ALA A 22 -2.30 19.18 -1.60
CA ALA A 22 -1.36 19.84 -0.69
C ALA A 22 -0.02 19.11 -0.58
N HIS A 23 -0.05 17.77 -0.61
CA HIS A 23 1.16 16.95 -0.60
C HIS A 23 1.97 17.12 -1.88
N ARG A 24 1.32 17.14 -3.06
CA ARG A 24 2.00 17.35 -4.34
C ARG A 24 2.65 18.73 -4.43
N LEU A 25 1.96 19.77 -3.98
CA LEU A 25 2.54 21.11 -3.86
C LEU A 25 3.75 21.12 -2.91
N GLU A 26 3.66 20.44 -1.76
CA GLU A 26 4.77 20.33 -0.81
C GLU A 26 6.00 19.64 -1.42
N ASP A 27 5.81 18.55 -2.15
CA ASP A 27 6.89 17.82 -2.83
C ASP A 27 7.57 18.72 -3.88
N CYS A 28 6.80 19.46 -4.68
CA CYS A 28 7.35 20.40 -5.66
C CYS A 28 8.12 21.55 -4.98
N PHE A 29 7.60 22.12 -3.89
CA PHE A 29 8.32 23.14 -3.12
C PHE A 29 9.60 22.60 -2.47
N LYS A 30 9.63 21.31 -2.12
CA LYS A 30 10.82 20.67 -1.55
C LYS A 30 11.95 20.63 -2.57
N ILE A 31 11.66 20.39 -3.85
CA ILE A 31 12.64 20.41 -4.95
C ILE A 31 13.35 21.75 -5.01
N ILE A 32 12.59 22.86 -5.04
CA ILE A 32 13.12 24.23 -5.08
C ILE A 32 13.93 24.55 -3.82
N ARG A 33 13.45 24.11 -2.66
CA ARG A 33 14.14 24.34 -1.38
C ARG A 33 15.48 23.63 -1.31
N GLU A 34 15.59 22.43 -1.87
CA GLU A 34 16.80 21.61 -1.86
C GLU A 34 17.78 22.00 -2.97
N HIS A 35 17.27 22.59 -4.05
CA HIS A 35 18.04 23.00 -5.21
C HIS A 35 17.62 24.43 -5.60
N PRO A 36 18.32 25.46 -5.10
CA PRO A 36 18.01 26.84 -5.46
C PRO A 36 18.29 27.04 -6.96
N VAL A 37 17.22 27.10 -7.74
CA VAL A 37 17.22 27.33 -9.19
C VAL A 37 16.33 28.52 -9.52
N ASP A 38 16.67 29.23 -10.60
CA ASP A 38 15.81 30.29 -11.11
C ASP A 38 14.57 29.67 -11.73
N ILE A 39 13.42 30.05 -11.17
CA ILE A 39 12.11 29.56 -11.60
C ILE A 39 11.66 30.39 -12.79
N ASP A 40 11.30 29.71 -13.88
CA ASP A 40 10.73 30.37 -15.05
C ASP A 40 9.20 30.58 -14.90
N GLN A 41 8.64 31.39 -15.80
CA GLN A 41 7.22 31.73 -15.81
C GLN A 41 6.31 30.50 -16.03
N THR A 42 6.83 29.45 -16.66
CA THR A 42 6.08 28.21 -16.92
C THR A 42 5.81 27.48 -15.60
N VAL A 43 6.87 27.28 -14.81
CA VAL A 43 6.80 26.64 -13.49
C VAL A 43 5.95 27.47 -12.54
N GLU A 44 6.09 28.80 -12.54
CA GLU A 44 5.23 29.69 -11.75
C GLU A 44 3.75 29.49 -12.12
N SER A 45 3.42 29.49 -13.41
CA SER A 45 2.04 29.28 -13.89
C SER A 45 1.49 27.91 -13.49
N GLN A 46 2.33 26.87 -13.46
CA GLN A 46 1.95 25.53 -13.04
C GLN A 46 1.73 25.45 -11.52
N PHE A 47 2.54 26.12 -10.70
CA PHE A 47 2.26 26.26 -9.27
C PHE A 47 0.94 26.97 -9.00
N LEU A 48 0.65 28.04 -9.75
CA LEU A 48 -0.62 28.76 -9.63
C LEU A 48 -1.81 27.85 -9.96
N LYS A 49 -1.73 27.05 -11.03
CA LYS A 49 -2.78 26.05 -11.34
C LYS A 49 -2.94 25.00 -10.23
N GLY A 50 -1.85 24.54 -9.63
CA GLY A 50 -1.90 23.64 -8.48
C GLY A 50 -2.53 24.30 -7.26
N TYR A 51 -2.26 25.58 -7.03
CA TYR A 51 -2.91 26.39 -6.00
C TYR A 51 -4.40 26.60 -6.28
N ASP A 52 -4.79 26.92 -7.52
CA ASP A 52 -6.18 27.09 -7.92
C ASP A 52 -6.97 25.79 -7.70
N THR A 53 -6.37 24.64 -7.99
CA THR A 53 -6.96 23.33 -7.68
C THR A 53 -7.17 23.16 -6.17
N LEU A 54 -6.17 23.50 -5.36
CA LEU A 54 -6.28 23.41 -3.91
C LEU A 54 -7.36 24.36 -3.37
N LYS A 55 -7.45 25.56 -3.94
CA LYS A 55 -8.45 26.56 -3.61
C LYS A 55 -9.86 26.08 -3.95
N ASP A 56 -10.08 25.54 -5.15
CA ASP A 56 -11.38 25.00 -5.57
C ASP A 56 -11.86 23.90 -4.60
N LEU A 57 -10.99 22.96 -4.24
CA LEU A 57 -11.31 21.92 -3.27
C LEU A 57 -11.70 22.47 -1.90
N VAL A 58 -11.02 23.51 -1.42
CA VAL A 58 -11.33 24.15 -0.13
C VAL A 58 -12.62 24.96 -0.19
N GLU A 59 -12.88 25.68 -1.28
CA GLU A 59 -14.12 26.44 -1.47
C GLU A 59 -15.33 25.53 -1.53
N ARG A 60 -15.24 24.39 -2.23
CA ARG A 60 -16.29 23.35 -2.25
C ARG A 60 -16.52 22.74 -0.88
N LEU A 61 -15.44 22.49 -0.13
CA LEU A 61 -15.54 22.00 1.24
C LEU A 61 -16.27 22.99 2.17
N GLN A 62 -16.11 24.30 1.95
CA GLN A 62 -16.81 25.35 2.69
C GLN A 62 -18.26 25.56 2.21
N GLY A 63 -18.65 24.96 1.08
CA GLY A 63 -19.99 25.03 0.55
C GLY A 63 -21.04 24.33 1.44
N PRO A 64 -22.33 24.64 1.26
CA PRO A 64 -23.41 24.13 2.11
C PRO A 64 -23.57 22.59 2.09
N TYR A 65 -23.03 21.92 1.07
CA TYR A 65 -23.08 20.47 0.90
C TYR A 65 -21.74 19.77 1.16
N GLY A 66 -20.68 20.54 1.46
CA GLY A 66 -19.32 20.03 1.58
C GLY A 66 -18.76 19.48 0.26
N LEU A 67 -17.55 18.91 0.33
CA LEU A 67 -16.89 18.25 -0.79
C LEU A 67 -17.23 16.76 -0.79
N ARG A 68 -17.84 16.26 -1.87
CA ARG A 68 -18.06 14.83 -2.07
C ARG A 68 -16.75 14.15 -2.51
N GLU A 69 -16.53 12.92 -2.07
CA GLU A 69 -15.26 12.21 -2.29
C GLU A 69 -15.02 11.97 -3.79
N GLU A 70 -16.05 11.57 -4.54
CA GLU A 70 -16.01 11.36 -5.98
C GLU A 70 -15.69 12.62 -6.77
N GLU A 71 -16.26 13.75 -6.37
CA GLU A 71 -16.04 15.06 -6.99
C GLU A 71 -14.63 15.56 -6.69
N GLY A 72 -14.19 15.41 -5.43
CA GLY A 72 -12.83 15.71 -5.04
C GLY A 72 -11.80 14.85 -5.77
N GLU A 73 -12.08 13.57 -5.98
CA GLU A 73 -11.20 12.68 -6.75
C GLU A 73 -11.15 13.09 -8.23
N GLU A 74 -12.29 13.42 -8.84
CA GLU A 74 -12.33 13.90 -10.22
C GLU A 74 -11.49 15.17 -10.42
N ILE A 75 -11.62 16.15 -9.51
CA ILE A 75 -10.81 17.38 -9.52
C ILE A 75 -9.32 17.05 -9.42
N VAL A 76 -8.94 16.12 -8.54
CA VAL A 76 -7.55 15.67 -8.38
C VAL A 76 -7.02 15.00 -9.65
N GLN A 77 -7.81 14.11 -10.26
CA GLN A 77 -7.41 13.41 -11.49
C GLN A 77 -7.22 14.40 -12.65
N ASN A 78 -8.11 15.38 -12.78
CA ASN A 78 -8.01 16.42 -13.81
C ASN A 78 -6.79 17.34 -13.61
N ALA A 79 -6.39 17.58 -12.36
CA ALA A 79 -5.21 18.37 -12.03
C ALA A 79 -3.90 17.58 -12.12
N TRP A 80 -3.95 16.24 -12.19
CA TRP A 80 -2.76 15.40 -12.18
C TRP A 80 -1.73 15.70 -13.28
N PRO A 81 -2.13 15.94 -14.55
CA PRO A 81 -1.18 16.29 -15.60
C PRO A 81 -0.40 17.57 -15.28
N VAL A 82 -1.03 18.55 -14.63
CA VAL A 82 -0.37 19.81 -14.24
C VAL A 82 0.76 19.54 -13.23
N PHE A 83 0.53 18.65 -12.26
CA PHE A 83 1.56 18.28 -11.29
C PHE A 83 2.68 17.46 -11.92
N ALA A 84 2.36 16.58 -12.86
CA ALA A 84 3.37 15.82 -13.60
C ALA A 84 4.26 16.76 -14.42
N ASP A 85 3.67 17.72 -15.14
CA ASP A 85 4.41 18.69 -15.94
C ASP A 85 5.24 19.63 -15.05
N LEU A 86 4.70 20.04 -13.90
CA LEU A 86 5.40 20.87 -12.91
C LEU A 86 6.65 20.17 -12.38
N GLU A 87 6.52 18.92 -11.96
CA GLU A 87 7.63 18.11 -11.46
C GLU A 87 8.69 17.89 -12.56
N ALA A 88 8.27 17.63 -13.80
CA ALA A 88 9.18 17.47 -14.93
C ALA A 88 9.99 18.75 -15.23
N ASN A 89 9.33 19.91 -15.24
CA ASN A 89 9.98 21.20 -15.48
C ASN A 89 10.94 21.57 -14.34
N LEU A 90 10.53 21.37 -13.09
CA LEU A 90 11.41 21.58 -11.93
C LEU A 90 12.66 20.71 -11.99
N ASN A 91 12.52 19.42 -12.30
CA ASN A 91 13.67 18.53 -12.43
C ASN A 91 14.58 18.91 -13.60
N THR A 92 14.03 19.47 -14.68
CA THR A 92 14.80 19.99 -15.82
C THR A 92 15.64 21.20 -15.41
N LEU A 93 15.05 22.14 -14.64
CA LEU A 93 15.75 23.31 -14.12
C LEU A 93 16.87 22.91 -13.15
N VAL A 94 16.59 21.97 -12.24
CA VAL A 94 17.59 21.43 -11.30
C VAL A 94 18.73 20.69 -12.00
N SER A 95 18.47 20.08 -13.16
CA SER A 95 19.49 19.36 -13.94
C SER A 95 20.34 20.27 -14.85
N GLY A 96 20.15 21.59 -14.82
CA GLY A 96 20.99 22.54 -15.55
C GLY A 96 20.65 22.73 -17.03
N GLY A 97 19.40 22.46 -17.44
CA GLY A 97 18.89 22.89 -18.74
C GLY A 97 19.64 22.35 -19.96
N THR A 98 19.78 21.02 -20.10
CA THR A 98 20.13 20.41 -21.39
C THR A 98 18.89 19.81 -22.03
N VAL A 99 18.06 20.65 -22.64
CA VAL A 99 16.98 20.21 -23.53
C VAL A 99 17.58 19.93 -24.91
N ALA A 100 17.92 18.68 -25.18
CA ALA A 100 18.02 18.20 -26.56
C ALA A 100 16.59 18.04 -27.09
N LYS A 101 16.19 18.98 -27.95
CA LYS A 101 14.98 18.93 -28.76
C LYS A 101 15.01 17.68 -29.67
N SER A 102 14.12 16.72 -29.44
CA SER A 102 13.81 15.67 -30.41
C SER A 102 12.30 15.50 -30.56
N THR A 103 11.77 16.19 -31.56
CA THR A 103 10.56 15.80 -32.26
C THR A 103 10.87 14.54 -33.07
N THR A 104 10.46 13.36 -32.64
CA THR A 104 10.17 12.20 -33.51
C THR A 104 9.45 11.10 -32.74
N VAL A 105 8.40 10.59 -33.35
CA VAL A 105 7.64 9.39 -33.01
C VAL A 105 8.58 8.19 -32.80
N GLY A 106 8.40 7.47 -31.69
CA GLY A 106 9.01 6.15 -31.47
C GLY A 106 9.77 6.01 -30.14
N THR A 107 9.27 5.11 -29.28
CA THR A 107 10.04 4.19 -28.43
C THR A 107 11.40 4.67 -27.85
N GLY A 108 11.44 4.87 -26.52
CA GLY A 108 12.67 4.61 -25.74
C GLY A 108 13.10 5.70 -24.74
N ASN A 109 12.81 5.44 -23.45
CA ASN A 109 13.63 5.72 -22.26
C ASN A 109 14.75 6.78 -22.31
N GLY A 110 14.57 7.84 -21.52
CA GLY A 110 15.61 8.73 -21.00
C GLY A 110 15.34 9.10 -19.53
N LYS A 111 15.88 8.29 -18.61
CA LYS A 111 15.75 8.32 -17.15
C LYS A 111 16.11 9.69 -16.52
N ALA A 112 15.12 10.38 -15.92
CA ALA A 112 15.34 10.94 -14.59
C ALA A 112 15.35 9.75 -13.63
N LYS A 113 16.34 9.63 -12.72
CA LYS A 113 16.39 8.55 -11.73
C LYS A 113 15.19 8.64 -10.79
N THR A 114 14.05 8.11 -11.23
CA THR A 114 13.09 7.50 -10.32
C THR A 114 13.86 6.43 -9.57
N ASN A 115 14.11 6.70 -8.30
CA ASN A 115 14.73 5.74 -7.41
C ASN A 115 13.89 4.46 -7.45
N PHE A 116 14.48 3.31 -7.78
CA PHE A 116 13.77 2.03 -7.90
C PHE A 116 12.98 1.73 -6.61
N ALA A 117 13.57 2.03 -5.45
CA ALA A 117 12.89 1.89 -4.18
C ALA A 117 11.66 2.81 -4.05
N GLN A 118 11.69 3.99 -4.68
CA GLN A 118 10.55 4.91 -4.70
C GLN A 118 9.41 4.35 -5.57
N GLN A 119 9.73 3.82 -6.76
CA GLN A 119 8.73 3.16 -7.62
C GLN A 119 8.09 1.96 -6.94
N VAL A 120 8.90 1.15 -6.24
CA VAL A 120 8.40 0.05 -5.41
C VAL A 120 7.50 0.58 -4.30
N LYS A 121 7.93 1.59 -3.55
CA LYS A 121 7.13 2.20 -2.46
C LYS A 121 5.79 2.73 -2.92
N ASP A 122 5.73 3.37 -4.09
CA ASP A 122 4.48 3.93 -4.59
C ASP A 122 3.51 2.81 -5.00
N GLN A 123 3.98 1.76 -5.67
CA GLN A 123 3.18 0.58 -5.97
C GLN A 123 2.69 -0.14 -4.71
N LEU A 124 3.52 -0.20 -3.65
CA LEU A 124 3.14 -0.80 -2.37
C LEU A 124 2.08 0.01 -1.62
N LYS A 125 2.05 1.34 -1.75
CA LYS A 125 0.99 2.18 -1.18
C LYS A 125 -0.36 1.85 -1.81
N GLU A 126 -0.41 1.69 -3.13
CA GLU A 126 -1.64 1.28 -3.83
C GLU A 126 -2.11 -0.10 -3.34
N MET A 127 -1.20 -1.06 -3.22
CA MET A 127 -1.52 -2.38 -2.65
C MET A 127 -2.02 -2.29 -1.20
N LEU A 128 -1.46 -1.39 -0.39
CA LEU A 128 -1.89 -1.19 0.99
C LEU A 128 -3.31 -0.62 1.09
N GLU A 129 -3.71 0.26 0.18
CA GLU A 129 -5.11 0.72 0.08
C GLU A 129 -6.04 -0.43 -0.31
N LEU A 130 -5.63 -1.32 -1.21
CA LEU A 130 -6.41 -2.52 -1.55
C LEU A 130 -6.55 -3.49 -0.37
N PHE A 131 -5.49 -3.66 0.43
CA PHE A 131 -5.54 -4.49 1.64
C PHE A 131 -6.54 -3.96 2.68
N LYS A 132 -6.84 -2.66 2.71
CA LYS A 132 -7.82 -2.06 3.64
C LYS A 132 -9.28 -2.30 3.23
N GLN A 133 -9.55 -2.60 1.96
CA GLN A 133 -10.91 -2.73 1.42
C GLN A 133 -11.57 -4.08 1.77
N GLY A 134 -10.83 -5.00 2.41
CA GLY A 134 -11.33 -6.31 2.83
C GLY A 134 -11.02 -7.42 1.83
N ASP A 135 -10.98 -8.65 2.32
CA ASP A 135 -10.60 -9.83 1.53
C ASP A 135 -11.74 -10.25 0.59
N SER A 136 -11.49 -10.12 -0.72
CA SER A 136 -12.42 -10.52 -1.77
C SER A 136 -11.65 -11.07 -2.99
N PRO A 137 -12.28 -11.93 -3.81
CA PRO A 137 -11.65 -12.42 -5.04
C PRO A 137 -11.18 -11.29 -5.97
N ASP A 138 -11.97 -10.22 -6.08
CA ASP A 138 -11.64 -9.04 -6.89
C ASP A 138 -10.45 -8.25 -6.34
N SER A 139 -10.40 -8.00 -5.02
CA SER A 139 -9.25 -7.31 -4.41
C SER A 139 -7.97 -8.16 -4.51
N ARG A 140 -8.05 -9.49 -4.38
CA ARG A 140 -6.92 -10.39 -4.60
C ARG A 140 -6.40 -10.32 -6.03
N LYS A 141 -7.31 -10.27 -7.01
CA LYS A 141 -6.95 -10.11 -8.43
C LYS A 141 -6.22 -8.78 -8.66
N GLN A 142 -6.73 -7.68 -8.11
CA GLN A 142 -6.10 -6.36 -8.21
C GLN A 142 -4.72 -6.32 -7.52
N LEU A 143 -4.56 -6.97 -6.37
CA LEU A 143 -3.27 -7.12 -5.69
C LEU A 143 -2.25 -7.91 -6.53
N ILE A 144 -2.70 -8.99 -7.19
CA ILE A 144 -1.86 -9.78 -8.11
C ILE A 144 -1.45 -8.93 -9.33
N GLU A 145 -2.35 -8.10 -9.86
CA GLU A 145 -2.05 -7.12 -10.92
C GLU A 145 -1.05 -6.06 -10.46
N GLY A 146 -1.16 -5.56 -9.23
CA GLY A 146 -0.16 -4.67 -8.61
C GLY A 146 1.22 -5.32 -8.52
N CYS A 147 1.30 -6.60 -8.13
CA CYS A 147 2.56 -7.36 -8.18
C CYS A 147 3.09 -7.55 -9.61
N ASN A 148 2.22 -7.72 -10.62
CA ASN A 148 2.66 -7.74 -12.02
C ASN A 148 3.28 -6.40 -12.45
N GLY A 149 2.80 -5.28 -11.88
CA GLY A 149 3.44 -3.97 -12.00
C GLY A 149 4.88 -3.98 -11.48
N LEU A 150 5.11 -4.55 -10.30
CA LEU A 150 6.44 -4.70 -9.69
C LEU A 150 7.40 -5.56 -10.54
N LEU A 151 6.92 -6.63 -11.17
CA LEU A 151 7.73 -7.44 -12.09
C LEU A 151 8.22 -6.65 -13.32
N LYS A 152 7.48 -5.61 -13.74
CA LYS A 152 7.87 -4.78 -14.90
C LYS A 152 8.96 -3.77 -14.56
N LEU A 153 9.13 -3.43 -13.27
CA LEU A 153 10.11 -2.43 -12.83
C LEU A 153 11.56 -2.93 -12.98
N ASP A 154 11.80 -4.21 -12.73
CA ASP A 154 13.12 -4.82 -12.90
C ASP A 154 13.00 -6.28 -13.37
N LYS A 155 13.34 -6.52 -14.63
CA LYS A 155 13.34 -7.85 -15.26
C LYS A 155 14.69 -8.56 -15.18
N ASN A 156 15.74 -7.85 -14.76
CA ASN A 156 17.11 -8.33 -14.82
C ASN A 156 17.55 -8.98 -13.50
N THR A 157 16.85 -8.69 -12.40
CA THR A 157 17.14 -9.27 -11.09
C THR A 157 16.29 -10.52 -10.81
N GLU A 158 16.87 -11.71 -10.94
CA GLU A 158 16.18 -12.99 -10.71
C GLU A 158 15.61 -13.13 -9.28
N ILE A 159 16.34 -12.62 -8.28
CA ILE A 159 15.93 -12.67 -6.88
C ILE A 159 14.67 -11.81 -6.64
N TRP A 160 14.59 -10.65 -7.30
CA TRP A 160 13.41 -9.78 -7.27
C TRP A 160 12.19 -10.46 -7.87
N GLN A 161 12.35 -11.04 -9.06
CA GLN A 161 11.29 -11.78 -9.73
C GLN A 161 10.78 -12.92 -8.83
N THR A 162 11.69 -13.67 -8.21
CA THR A 162 11.34 -14.75 -7.28
C THR A 162 10.52 -14.25 -6.08
N LEU A 163 10.90 -13.11 -5.50
CA LEU A 163 10.24 -12.53 -4.32
C LEU A 163 8.85 -11.98 -4.65
N VAL A 164 8.71 -11.32 -5.80
CA VAL A 164 7.42 -10.82 -6.29
C VAL A 164 6.49 -11.98 -6.66
N THR A 165 6.99 -13.02 -7.34
CA THR A 165 6.20 -14.22 -7.65
C THR A 165 5.78 -14.98 -6.38
N ALA A 166 6.64 -15.08 -5.37
CA ALA A 166 6.26 -15.66 -4.08
C ALA A 166 5.15 -14.84 -3.39
N SER A 167 5.22 -13.52 -3.47
CA SER A 167 4.16 -12.62 -2.98
C SER A 167 2.84 -12.85 -3.72
N GLN A 168 2.87 -13.04 -5.05
CA GLN A 168 1.68 -13.39 -5.82
C GLN A 168 1.10 -14.74 -5.41
N GLN A 169 1.94 -15.76 -5.22
CA GLN A 169 1.50 -17.08 -4.75
C GLN A 169 0.84 -16.97 -3.36
N ALA A 170 1.40 -16.18 -2.46
CA ALA A 170 0.80 -15.91 -1.15
C ALA A 170 -0.59 -15.25 -1.28
N LEU A 171 -0.76 -14.32 -2.23
CA LEU A 171 -2.06 -13.66 -2.51
C LEU A 171 -3.09 -14.62 -3.10
N THR A 172 -2.69 -15.70 -3.78
CA THR A 172 -3.63 -16.76 -4.21
C THR A 172 -4.16 -17.62 -3.06
N ASN A 173 -3.54 -17.56 -1.87
CA ASN A 173 -3.92 -18.38 -0.74
C ASN A 173 -5.14 -17.81 0.00
N SER A 174 -6.33 -18.25 -0.41
CA SER A 174 -7.62 -17.82 0.17
C SER A 174 -7.82 -18.16 1.65
N LYS A 175 -6.93 -18.95 2.27
CA LYS A 175 -7.00 -19.29 3.69
C LYS A 175 -6.30 -18.27 4.59
N LEU A 176 -5.41 -17.45 4.02
CA LEU A 176 -4.67 -16.43 4.77
C LEU A 176 -5.35 -15.08 4.60
N SER A 177 -5.63 -14.44 5.74
CA SER A 177 -6.23 -13.10 5.76
C SER A 177 -5.21 -12.03 5.41
N TYR A 178 -5.70 -10.88 4.95
CA TYR A 178 -4.87 -9.71 4.65
C TYR A 178 -4.09 -9.19 5.85
N GLN A 179 -4.56 -9.44 7.08
CA GLN A 179 -3.83 -9.12 8.31
C GLN A 179 -2.49 -9.87 8.43
N VAL A 180 -2.41 -11.07 7.84
CA VAL A 180 -1.18 -11.89 7.84
C VAL A 180 -0.36 -11.61 6.59
N LEU A 181 -1.02 -11.46 5.43
CA LEU A 181 -0.34 -11.28 4.14
C LEU A 181 0.28 -9.90 3.98
N ALA A 182 -0.46 -8.83 4.29
CA ALA A 182 -0.02 -7.45 4.05
C ALA A 182 1.29 -7.08 4.75
N PRO A 183 1.49 -7.30 6.07
CA PRO A 183 2.73 -6.87 6.72
C PRO A 183 3.97 -7.61 6.21
N VAL A 184 3.84 -8.88 5.83
CA VAL A 184 4.96 -9.69 5.31
C VAL A 184 5.31 -9.24 3.88
N ILE A 185 4.31 -9.20 3.00
CA ILE A 185 4.50 -8.86 1.58
C ILE A 185 5.03 -7.43 1.42
N ILE A 186 4.43 -6.46 2.10
CA ILE A 186 4.83 -5.05 2.00
C ILE A 186 6.25 -4.86 2.52
N LYS A 187 6.60 -5.45 3.68
CA LYS A 187 7.94 -5.33 4.26
C LYS A 187 9.00 -5.92 3.35
N GLU A 188 8.78 -7.12 2.82
CA GLU A 188 9.76 -7.78 1.96
C GLU A 188 9.99 -7.05 0.65
N LEU A 189 8.91 -6.67 -0.03
CA LEU A 189 9.01 -5.95 -1.30
C LEU A 189 9.67 -4.58 -1.11
N ASN A 190 9.34 -3.87 -0.03
CA ASN A 190 9.99 -2.58 0.28
C ASN A 190 11.49 -2.76 0.54
N THR A 191 11.85 -3.74 1.38
CA THR A 191 13.26 -4.00 1.73
C THR A 191 14.07 -4.43 0.50
N ALA A 192 13.50 -5.30 -0.34
CA ALA A 192 14.13 -5.70 -1.59
C ALA A 192 14.28 -4.51 -2.55
N GLY A 193 13.27 -3.64 -2.63
CA GLY A 193 13.34 -2.37 -3.36
C GLY A 193 14.53 -1.49 -2.94
N GLU A 194 14.72 -1.33 -1.63
CA GLU A 194 15.82 -0.54 -1.06
C GLU A 194 17.20 -1.17 -1.31
N LEU A 195 17.30 -2.50 -1.22
CA LEU A 195 18.54 -3.23 -1.46
C LEU A 195 18.96 -3.20 -2.94
N ILE A 196 18.02 -3.35 -3.87
CA ILE A 196 18.27 -3.25 -5.32
C ILE A 196 18.76 -1.84 -5.66
N GLN A 197 18.10 -0.81 -5.12
CA GLN A 197 18.54 0.56 -5.31
C GLN A 197 19.96 0.80 -4.77
N ALA A 198 20.28 0.19 -3.61
CA ALA A 198 21.60 0.29 -3.00
C ALA A 198 22.69 -0.56 -3.70
N GLY A 199 22.33 -1.30 -4.76
CA GLY A 199 23.25 -2.22 -5.45
C GLY A 199 23.59 -3.48 -4.65
N LYS A 200 22.86 -3.76 -3.56
CA LYS A 200 23.07 -4.87 -2.63
C LYS A 200 22.14 -6.04 -2.92
N VAL A 201 22.06 -6.43 -4.19
CA VAL A 201 21.12 -7.46 -4.66
C VAL A 201 21.38 -8.82 -4.01
N GLU A 202 22.64 -9.13 -3.69
CA GLU A 202 23.04 -10.38 -3.02
C GLU A 202 22.57 -10.49 -1.56
N GLU A 203 22.21 -9.37 -0.90
CA GLU A 203 21.66 -9.36 0.46
C GLU A 203 20.15 -9.65 0.50
N ILE A 204 19.49 -9.72 -0.67
CA ILE A 204 18.06 -9.98 -0.77
C ILE A 204 17.82 -11.47 -0.55
N VAL A 205 17.26 -11.81 0.60
CA VAL A 205 16.89 -13.18 0.95
C VAL A 205 15.40 -13.23 1.26
N PRO A 206 14.60 -14.00 0.49
CA PRO A 206 13.20 -14.19 0.82
C PRO A 206 13.08 -14.81 2.22
N SER A 207 12.32 -14.18 3.11
CA SER A 207 12.27 -14.64 4.50
C SER A 207 11.54 -15.98 4.61
N LYS A 208 11.74 -16.67 5.74
CA LYS A 208 10.97 -17.88 6.04
C LYS A 208 9.46 -17.58 6.04
N ASP A 209 9.06 -16.41 6.52
CA ASP A 209 7.67 -16.01 6.62
C ASP A 209 7.01 -15.91 5.24
N LEU A 210 7.67 -15.27 4.26
CA LEU A 210 7.14 -15.18 2.88
C LEU A 210 7.08 -16.57 2.22
N LYS A 211 8.09 -17.41 2.44
CA LYS A 211 8.08 -18.79 1.92
C LYS A 211 6.94 -19.60 2.52
N GLU A 212 6.68 -19.47 3.82
CA GLU A 212 5.60 -20.17 4.51
C GLU A 212 4.21 -19.74 4.02
N ILE A 213 3.99 -18.44 3.79
CA ILE A 213 2.69 -17.95 3.26
C ILE A 213 2.50 -18.21 1.76
N ALA A 214 3.58 -18.26 0.98
CA ALA A 214 3.57 -18.54 -0.46
C ALA A 214 3.38 -20.03 -0.78
N THR A 215 3.85 -20.93 0.10
CA THR A 215 3.56 -22.35 -0.03
C THR A 215 2.09 -22.61 0.30
N SER A 216 1.26 -22.79 -0.73
CA SER A 216 -0.01 -23.51 -0.56
C SER A 216 0.23 -24.85 0.14
N PRO A 217 -0.70 -25.37 0.96
CA PRO A 217 -0.45 -26.50 1.84
C PRO A 217 -0.34 -27.80 1.04
N LYS A 218 0.86 -28.13 0.60
CA LYS A 218 1.32 -29.51 0.54
C LYS A 218 2.50 -29.65 1.49
N ALA A 219 2.18 -30.22 2.65
CA ALA A 219 3.11 -30.80 3.60
C ALA A 219 4.12 -29.84 4.27
N LYS A 220 3.65 -29.08 5.24
CA LYS A 220 4.14 -29.19 6.63
C LYS A 220 3.09 -28.60 7.57
N ILE A 221 2.33 -29.51 8.14
CA ILE A 221 1.45 -29.28 9.26
C ILE A 221 2.36 -28.81 10.41
N SER A 222 2.49 -27.50 10.62
CA SER A 222 2.63 -27.01 11.98
C SER A 222 1.21 -27.04 12.54
N GLU A 223 0.96 -28.04 13.38
CA GLU A 223 -0.33 -28.27 14.03
C GLU A 223 -0.67 -27.08 14.94
N GLN A 224 -1.17 -25.99 14.38
CA GLN A 224 -2.27 -25.29 15.05
C GLN A 224 -3.50 -26.15 14.84
N LYS A 225 -3.62 -27.11 15.76
CA LYS A 225 -4.68 -28.08 15.90
C LYS A 225 -6.03 -27.39 15.71
N LYS A 226 -6.56 -27.49 14.49
CA LYS A 226 -8.00 -27.38 14.25
C LYS A 226 -8.58 -28.55 15.05
N VAL A 227 -8.96 -28.29 16.29
CA VAL A 227 -9.65 -29.24 17.14
C VAL A 227 -10.99 -29.50 16.47
N THR A 228 -11.03 -30.53 15.64
CA THR A 228 -12.27 -31.25 15.36
C THR A 228 -12.78 -31.69 16.72
N LEU A 229 -13.94 -31.19 17.16
CA LEU A 229 -14.53 -31.65 18.42
C LEU A 229 -14.60 -33.18 18.38
N PRO A 230 -13.93 -33.89 19.30
CA PRO A 230 -14.08 -35.33 19.41
C PRO A 230 -15.57 -35.67 19.60
N LYS A 231 -16.05 -36.70 18.91
CA LYS A 231 -17.42 -37.20 19.11
C LYS A 231 -17.64 -37.76 20.52
N ASP A 232 -16.56 -38.05 21.25
CA ASP A 232 -16.58 -38.51 22.64
C ASP A 232 -16.47 -37.32 23.62
N PRO A 233 -17.48 -37.10 24.49
CA PRO A 233 -17.46 -36.03 25.49
C PRO A 233 -16.23 -36.03 26.41
N LYS A 234 -15.65 -37.20 26.71
CA LYS A 234 -14.48 -37.30 27.61
C LYS A 234 -13.21 -36.74 26.97
N GLU A 235 -13.08 -36.93 25.65
CA GLU A 235 -11.94 -36.42 24.89
C GLU A 235 -12.04 -34.91 24.65
N VAL A 236 -13.26 -34.37 24.52
CA VAL A 236 -13.50 -32.91 24.48
C VAL A 236 -13.04 -32.25 25.79
N VAL A 237 -13.36 -32.85 26.94
CA VAL A 237 -12.97 -32.32 28.26
C VAL A 237 -11.44 -32.33 28.44
N ARG A 238 -10.77 -33.43 28.06
CA ARG A 238 -9.30 -33.49 28.08
C ARG A 238 -8.65 -32.41 27.21
N LEU A 239 -9.24 -32.14 26.06
CA LEU A 239 -8.73 -31.15 25.12
C LEU A 239 -8.90 -29.73 25.65
N ILE A 240 -10.02 -29.44 26.31
CA ILE A 240 -10.25 -28.14 26.97
C ILE A 240 -9.24 -27.93 28.11
N ILE A 241 -8.99 -28.95 28.93
CA ILE A 241 -8.02 -28.87 30.04
C ILE A 241 -6.60 -28.63 29.51
N LYS A 242 -6.24 -29.23 28.38
CA LYS A 242 -4.90 -29.10 27.80
C LYS A 242 -4.69 -27.81 27.02
N SER A 243 -5.75 -27.19 26.49
CA SER A 243 -5.65 -26.07 25.55
C SER A 243 -5.96 -24.69 26.13
N PHE A 244 -6.58 -24.61 27.31
CA PHE A 244 -7.05 -23.33 27.87
C PHE A 244 -6.59 -23.14 29.32
N ASP A 245 -6.43 -21.89 29.76
CA ASP A 245 -6.04 -21.58 31.14
C ASP A 245 -7.20 -21.78 32.14
N HIS A 246 -6.90 -21.76 33.45
CA HIS A 246 -7.88 -22.03 34.51
C HIS A 246 -9.10 -21.09 34.49
N LYS A 247 -8.93 -19.80 34.16
CA LYS A 247 -10.05 -18.85 34.10
C LYS A 247 -10.94 -19.13 32.89
N GLN A 248 -10.34 -19.48 31.76
CA GLN A 248 -11.04 -19.85 30.54
C GLN A 248 -11.81 -21.18 30.71
N GLN A 249 -11.21 -22.17 31.38
CA GLN A 249 -11.87 -23.44 31.70
C GLN A 249 -13.13 -23.22 32.55
N GLU A 250 -13.07 -22.34 33.54
CA GLU A 250 -14.21 -22.04 34.40
C GLU A 250 -15.35 -21.33 33.65
N ALA A 251 -15.02 -20.40 32.75
CA ALA A 251 -15.99 -19.73 31.88
C ALA A 251 -16.70 -20.73 30.95
N ILE A 252 -15.94 -21.62 30.32
CA ILE A 252 -16.49 -22.66 29.43
C ILE A 252 -17.40 -23.61 30.23
N ALA A 253 -17.00 -24.02 31.43
CA ALA A 253 -17.82 -24.87 32.29
C ALA A 253 -19.15 -24.20 32.67
N ARG A 254 -19.14 -22.91 33.02
CA ARG A 254 -20.37 -22.16 33.34
C ARG A 254 -21.32 -22.08 32.16
N ILE A 255 -20.79 -21.85 30.94
CA ILE A 255 -21.60 -21.80 29.71
C ILE A 255 -22.22 -23.17 29.42
N LEU A 256 -21.45 -24.26 29.53
CA LEU A 256 -21.95 -25.61 29.31
C LEU A 256 -23.04 -26.00 30.32
N VAL A 257 -22.85 -25.71 31.61
CA VAL A 257 -23.85 -25.98 32.65
C VAL A 257 -25.13 -25.18 32.40
N LYS A 258 -25.01 -23.91 32.00
CA LYS A 258 -26.17 -23.08 31.65
C LYS A 258 -26.94 -23.66 30.47
N HIS A 259 -26.23 -24.13 29.44
CA HIS A 259 -26.86 -24.71 28.25
C HIS A 259 -27.54 -26.06 28.54
N VAL A 260 -26.91 -26.93 29.34
CA VAL A 260 -27.51 -28.21 29.76
C VAL A 260 -28.76 -28.01 30.61
N LYS A 261 -28.75 -27.03 31.53
CA LYS A 261 -29.94 -26.68 32.32
C LYS A 261 -31.07 -26.12 31.44
N SER A 262 -30.74 -25.30 30.45
CA SER A 262 -31.73 -24.74 29.53
C SER A 262 -32.32 -25.81 28.59
N SER A 263 -31.53 -26.81 28.19
CA SER A 263 -31.98 -27.91 27.33
C SER A 263 -32.82 -28.97 28.05
N LYS A 264 -32.79 -29.03 29.39
CA LYS A 264 -33.65 -29.93 30.18
C LYS A 264 -35.01 -29.32 30.54
N ASN A 265 -35.19 -28.03 30.31
CA ASN A 265 -36.41 -27.28 30.63
C ASN A 265 -37.31 -27.06 29.40
N ASN A 266 -37.06 -27.79 28.31
CA ASN A 266 -37.79 -27.81 27.05
C ASN A 266 -38.07 -29.28 26.68
#